data_AF-A0A818BY83-F1
#
_entry.id   AF-A0A818BY83-F1
#
_cell.length_a   1.000
_cell.length_b   1.000
_cell.length_c   1.000
_cell.angle_alpha   90.00
_cell.angle_beta   90.00
_cell.angle_gamma   90.00
#
_symmetry.space_group_name_H-M   'P 1'
#
loop_
_entity.id
_entity.type
_entity.pdbx_description
1 polymer ?
#
loop_
_entity_poly.entity_id
_entity_poly.type
_entity_poly.pdbx_seq_one_letter_code
_entity_poly.pdbx_strand_id
1 'polypeptide(L)'
;MRLVITKDYDEMSEWSARYIKKRINDFQPGVNRFFVLGLPTGSTPLGTYKRLIEFVKTKQLSFKYVVTFNMDEYVGLPRNHPESYHSFMWNNFIKHIDIDPNNVHILDGNAADLIHECNEYERAIKDAGGVELFVGGIGPDGHIAFNEPGSSLVSRTRVKTLAQDTIIANARFFDNDIKKVPTSALTVGVGTVMDARE
;
A
#
# COMPACT_ATOMS: atom_id res chain seq x y z
N MET A 1 11.70 17.35 -5.04
CA MET A 1 10.62 16.72 -5.81
C MET A 1 11.06 16.55 -7.25
N ARG A 2 10.73 15.42 -7.87
CA ARG A 2 10.88 15.18 -9.32
C ARG A 2 9.49 14.90 -9.89
N LEU A 3 9.15 15.53 -11.02
CA LEU A 3 7.92 15.25 -11.76
C LEU A 3 8.30 14.56 -13.07
N VAL A 4 7.80 13.34 -13.27
CA VAL A 4 7.98 12.60 -14.53
C VAL A 4 6.63 12.57 -15.24
N ILE A 5 6.60 13.16 -16.43
CA ILE A 5 5.41 13.19 -17.28
C ILE A 5 5.61 12.14 -18.37
N THR A 6 4.74 11.14 -18.40
CA THR A 6 4.70 10.10 -19.43
C THR A 6 3.50 10.32 -20.34
N LYS A 7 3.48 9.65 -21.49
CA LYS A 7 2.40 9.80 -22.46
C LYS A 7 1.05 9.30 -21.94
N ASP A 8 1.06 8.16 -21.26
CA ASP A 8 -0.13 7.45 -20.83
C ASP A 8 0.12 6.60 -19.57
N TYR A 9 -0.93 5.88 -19.15
CA TYR A 9 -0.94 5.00 -17.99
C TYR A 9 0.06 3.85 -18.08
N ASP A 10 0.26 3.30 -19.27
CA ASP A 10 1.14 2.15 -19.47
C ASP A 10 2.61 2.58 -19.35
N GLU A 11 2.97 3.72 -19.93
CA GLU A 11 4.30 4.31 -19.75
C GLU A 11 4.56 4.72 -18.29
N MET A 12 3.56 5.29 -17.60
CA MET A 12 3.67 5.62 -16.16
C MET A 12 3.92 4.37 -15.32
N SER A 13 3.16 3.32 -15.58
CA SER A 13 3.26 2.03 -14.90
C SER A 13 4.62 1.36 -15.13
N GLU A 14 5.10 1.36 -16.37
CA GLU A 14 6.43 0.84 -16.72
C GLU A 14 7.53 1.64 -16.04
N TRP A 15 7.42 2.97 -16.04
CA TRP A 15 8.40 3.84 -15.39
C TRP A 15 8.48 3.56 -13.89
N SER A 16 7.33 3.51 -13.21
CA SER A 16 7.25 3.25 -11.78
C SER A 16 7.82 1.87 -11.42
N ALA A 17 7.47 0.82 -12.17
CA ALA A 17 7.99 -0.52 -11.94
C ALA A 17 9.52 -0.61 -12.17
N ARG A 18 10.04 0.06 -13.20
CA ARG A 18 11.50 0.15 -13.42
C ARG A 18 12.20 0.88 -12.29
N TYR A 19 11.57 1.92 -11.75
CA TYR A 19 12.12 2.68 -10.64
C TYR A 19 12.19 1.83 -9.37
N ILE A 20 11.09 1.17 -9.00
CA ILE A 20 11.05 0.24 -7.85
C ILE A 20 12.10 -0.87 -8.02
N LYS A 21 12.17 -1.51 -9.20
CA LYS A 21 13.19 -2.52 -9.51
C LYS A 21 14.60 -1.98 -9.30
N LYS A 22 14.88 -0.78 -9.80
CA LYS A 22 16.18 -0.13 -9.66
C LYS A 22 16.52 0.09 -8.19
N ARG A 23 15.59 0.63 -7.39
CA ARG A 23 15.82 0.90 -5.96
C ARG A 23 16.10 -0.37 -5.17
N ILE A 24 15.33 -1.44 -5.41
CA ILE A 24 15.56 -2.74 -4.78
C ILE A 24 16.93 -3.32 -5.19
N ASN A 25 17.25 -3.33 -6.49
CA ASN A 25 18.50 -3.91 -6.98
C ASN A 25 19.75 -3.12 -6.53
N ASP A 26 19.68 -1.79 -6.54
CA ASP A 26 20.76 -0.92 -6.07
C ASP A 26 20.99 -1.07 -4.55
N PHE A 27 19.92 -1.31 -3.78
CA PHE A 27 20.01 -1.52 -2.34
C PHE A 27 20.70 -2.84 -2.00
N GLN A 28 20.63 -3.85 -2.87
CA GLN A 28 21.20 -5.19 -2.68
C GLN A 28 20.73 -5.86 -1.37
N PRO A 29 19.41 -6.11 -1.21
CA PRO A 29 18.89 -6.70 0.00
C PRO A 29 19.37 -8.14 0.21
N GLY A 30 19.49 -8.54 1.47
CA GLY A 30 20.00 -9.85 1.88
C GLY A 30 19.46 -10.27 3.24
N VAL A 31 19.92 -11.43 3.72
CA VAL A 31 19.41 -12.10 4.95
C VAL A 31 19.37 -11.18 6.18
N ASN A 32 20.31 -10.23 6.30
CA ASN A 32 20.41 -9.31 7.43
C ASN A 32 20.10 -7.86 7.07
N ARG A 33 19.55 -7.62 5.87
CA ARG A 33 19.31 -6.28 5.34
C ARG A 33 18.17 -6.31 4.33
N PHE A 34 16.95 -6.22 4.84
CA PHE A 34 15.74 -6.22 4.01
C PHE A 34 15.51 -4.85 3.39
N PHE A 35 14.96 -4.82 2.17
CA PHE A 35 14.42 -3.60 1.58
C PHE A 35 12.98 -3.44 2.06
N VAL A 36 12.65 -2.32 2.71
CA VAL A 36 11.30 -2.07 3.22
C VAL A 36 10.51 -1.22 2.22
N LEU A 37 9.42 -1.77 1.69
CA LEU A 37 8.62 -1.17 0.61
C LEU A 37 7.19 -0.87 1.08
N GLY A 38 6.78 0.40 1.00
CA GLY A 38 5.40 0.82 1.19
C GLY A 38 4.58 0.68 -0.09
N LEU A 39 3.38 0.09 0.00
CA LEU A 39 2.55 -0.25 -1.17
C LEU A 39 1.12 0.31 -1.07
N PRO A 40 0.55 0.85 -2.17
CA PRO A 40 -0.83 1.30 -2.24
C PRO A 40 -1.75 0.24 -2.85
N THR A 41 -3.06 0.38 -2.65
CA THR A 41 -4.08 -0.35 -3.41
C THR A 41 -4.71 0.54 -4.48
N GLY A 42 -5.88 0.16 -5.01
CA GLY A 42 -6.61 0.92 -6.02
C GLY A 42 -6.19 0.62 -7.45
N SER A 43 -6.83 1.31 -8.41
CA SER A 43 -6.61 1.04 -9.84
C SER A 43 -5.27 1.54 -10.36
N THR A 44 -4.74 2.64 -9.80
CA THR A 44 -3.50 3.27 -10.23
C THR A 44 -2.29 2.31 -10.25
N PRO A 45 -1.98 1.55 -9.18
CA PRO A 45 -0.79 0.69 -9.16
C PRO A 45 -0.91 -0.62 -9.96
N LEU A 46 -2.08 -0.98 -10.50
CA LEU A 46 -2.27 -2.29 -11.17
C LEU A 46 -1.28 -2.55 -12.32
N GLY A 47 -1.04 -1.55 -13.17
CA GLY A 47 -0.05 -1.64 -14.25
C GLY A 47 1.37 -1.82 -13.71
N THR A 48 1.71 -1.10 -12.62
CA THR A 48 3.00 -1.24 -11.94
C THR A 48 3.20 -2.67 -11.41
N TYR A 49 2.18 -3.24 -10.76
CA TYR A 49 2.23 -4.62 -10.25
C TYR A 49 2.42 -5.64 -11.37
N LYS A 50 1.73 -5.50 -12.50
CA LYS A 50 1.91 -6.39 -13.67
C LYS A 50 3.37 -6.40 -14.14
N ARG A 51 4.00 -5.22 -14.25
CA ARG A 51 5.41 -5.10 -14.67
C ARG A 51 6.39 -5.65 -13.64
N LEU A 52 6.15 -5.43 -12.35
CA LEU A 52 6.97 -6.03 -11.29
C LEU A 52 6.92 -7.56 -11.33
N ILE A 53 5.74 -8.14 -11.54
CA ILE A 53 5.58 -9.60 -11.71
C ILE A 53 6.36 -10.10 -12.93
N GLU A 54 6.33 -9.38 -14.06
CA GLU A 54 7.13 -9.70 -15.25
C GLU A 54 8.64 -9.69 -14.95
N PHE A 55 9.13 -8.71 -14.17
CA PHE A 55 10.53 -8.66 -13.76
C PHE A 55 10.93 -9.82 -12.85
N VAL A 56 10.04 -10.28 -11.96
CA VAL A 56 10.28 -11.47 -11.13
C VAL A 56 10.32 -12.72 -12.00
N LYS A 57 9.33 -12.91 -12.89
CA LYS A 57 9.28 -14.07 -13.82
C LYS A 57 10.51 -14.15 -14.74
N THR A 58 11.06 -13.01 -15.14
CA THR A 58 12.26 -12.92 -15.97
C THR A 58 13.57 -12.83 -15.16
N LYS A 59 13.52 -13.04 -13.84
CA LYS A 59 14.67 -13.04 -12.91
C LYS A 59 15.47 -11.73 -12.89
N GLN A 60 14.82 -10.61 -13.21
CA GLN A 60 15.42 -9.26 -13.12
C GLN A 60 15.20 -8.59 -11.76
N LEU A 61 14.32 -9.16 -10.94
CA LEU A 61 13.94 -8.66 -9.61
C LEU A 61 13.59 -9.85 -8.72
N SER A 62 13.86 -9.76 -7.42
CA SER A 62 13.46 -10.74 -6.41
C SER A 62 12.94 -9.99 -5.18
N PHE A 63 11.86 -10.50 -4.59
CA PHE A 63 11.25 -10.02 -3.36
C PHE A 63 11.61 -10.88 -2.14
N LYS A 64 12.51 -11.85 -2.30
CA LYS A 64 12.93 -12.76 -1.21
C LYS A 64 13.39 -12.03 0.05
N TYR A 65 14.07 -10.89 -0.10
CA TYR A 65 14.55 -10.05 1.00
C TYR A 65 13.88 -8.68 1.02
N VAL A 66 12.60 -8.63 0.65
CA VAL A 66 11.77 -7.43 0.73
C VAL A 66 10.72 -7.62 1.83
N VAL A 67 10.51 -6.58 2.63
CA VAL A 67 9.40 -6.46 3.59
C VAL A 67 8.44 -5.41 3.06
N THR A 68 7.14 -5.68 3.06
CA THR A 68 6.13 -4.77 2.53
C THR A 68 5.16 -4.29 3.59
N PHE A 69 4.81 -3.01 3.55
CA PHE A 69 3.76 -2.40 4.38
C PHE A 69 2.71 -1.76 3.48
N ASN A 70 1.45 -2.17 3.60
CA ASN A 70 0.34 -1.52 2.91
C ASN A 70 -0.11 -0.23 3.63
N MET A 71 -0.73 0.67 2.86
CA MET A 71 -1.20 1.96 3.37
C MET A 71 -2.41 1.84 4.31
N ASP A 72 -3.33 0.91 4.05
CA ASP A 72 -4.65 0.90 4.67
C ASP A 72 -5.35 -0.45 4.54
N GLU A 73 -6.42 -0.61 5.34
CA GLU A 73 -7.41 -1.69 5.24
C GLU A 73 -8.77 -1.20 5.80
N TYR A 74 -9.87 -1.72 5.26
CA TYR A 74 -11.20 -1.42 5.77
C TYR A 74 -11.46 -2.03 7.14
N VAL A 75 -12.12 -1.29 8.03
CA VAL A 75 -12.55 -1.81 9.33
C VAL A 75 -13.83 -2.64 9.17
N GLY A 76 -13.85 -3.81 9.79
CA GLY A 76 -15.03 -4.69 9.85
C GLY A 76 -15.35 -5.45 8.56
N LEU A 77 -14.49 -5.35 7.52
CA LEU A 77 -14.64 -6.12 6.29
C LEU A 77 -13.88 -7.45 6.44
N PRO A 78 -14.51 -8.62 6.20
CA PRO A 78 -13.82 -9.90 6.30
C PRO A 78 -12.56 -9.95 5.44
N ARG A 79 -11.46 -10.48 5.99
CA ARG A 79 -10.15 -10.57 5.30
C ARG A 79 -10.19 -11.33 3.97
N ASN A 80 -11.11 -12.26 3.80
CA ASN A 80 -11.32 -13.03 2.58
C ASN A 80 -12.36 -12.40 1.63
N HIS A 81 -12.96 -11.26 2.01
CA HIS A 81 -13.86 -10.53 1.13
C HIS A 81 -13.11 -10.11 -0.14
N PRO A 82 -13.65 -10.30 -1.35
CA PRO A 82 -12.99 -9.95 -2.60
C PRO A 82 -12.45 -8.52 -2.66
N GLU A 83 -13.19 -7.57 -2.07
CA GLU A 83 -12.86 -6.14 -2.04
C GLU A 83 -12.06 -5.70 -0.80
N SER A 84 -11.64 -6.63 0.08
CA SER A 84 -10.66 -6.28 1.12
C SER A 84 -9.32 -5.95 0.49
N TYR A 85 -8.55 -5.05 1.10
CA TYR A 85 -7.23 -4.70 0.59
C TYR A 85 -6.24 -5.84 0.75
N HIS A 86 -6.44 -6.70 1.73
CA HIS A 86 -5.79 -8.00 1.83
C HIS A 86 -6.03 -8.86 0.57
N SER A 87 -7.29 -9.11 0.19
CA SER A 87 -7.62 -9.86 -1.04
C SER A 87 -7.08 -9.18 -2.30
N PHE A 88 -7.19 -7.85 -2.38
CA PHE A 88 -6.65 -7.08 -3.49
C PHE A 88 -5.15 -7.33 -3.68
N MET A 89 -4.35 -7.18 -2.61
CA MET A 89 -2.90 -7.35 -2.66
C MET A 89 -2.52 -8.79 -3.00
N TRP A 90 -3.20 -9.76 -2.39
CA TRP A 90 -2.92 -11.16 -2.65
C TRP A 90 -3.24 -11.55 -4.09
N ASN A 91 -4.35 -11.07 -4.64
CA ASN A 91 -4.80 -11.42 -5.98
C ASN A 91 -4.00 -10.73 -7.08
N ASN A 92 -3.61 -9.48 -6.88
CA ASN A 92 -2.98 -8.66 -7.91
C ASN A 92 -1.45 -8.66 -7.85
N PHE A 93 -0.84 -9.03 -6.72
CA PHE A 93 0.61 -8.91 -6.57
C PHE A 93 1.25 -10.06 -5.79
N ILE A 94 0.92 -10.21 -4.51
CA ILE A 94 1.73 -11.00 -3.56
C ILE A 94 1.87 -12.47 -3.97
N LYS A 95 0.80 -13.13 -4.43
CA LYS A 95 0.86 -14.56 -4.82
C LYS A 95 1.64 -14.84 -6.11
N HIS A 96 2.08 -13.81 -6.82
CA HIS A 96 2.75 -13.91 -8.13
C HIS A 96 4.25 -13.62 -8.08
N ILE A 97 4.80 -13.33 -6.89
CA ILE A 97 6.20 -13.00 -6.64
C ILE A 97 6.83 -13.94 -5.60
N ASP A 98 8.14 -13.88 -5.44
CA ASP A 98 8.94 -14.75 -4.55
C ASP A 98 9.13 -14.17 -3.13
N ILE A 99 8.15 -13.41 -2.63
CA ILE A 99 8.17 -12.84 -1.28
C ILE A 99 7.78 -13.90 -0.23
N ASP A 100 8.42 -13.85 0.94
CA ASP A 100 7.96 -14.62 2.11
C ASP A 100 6.66 -13.99 2.64
N PRO A 101 5.56 -14.75 2.78
CA PRO A 101 4.31 -14.25 3.37
C PRO A 101 4.47 -13.58 4.73
N ASN A 102 5.47 -13.96 5.54
CA ASN A 102 5.74 -13.36 6.85
C ASN A 102 6.31 -11.93 6.73
N ASN A 103 6.82 -11.55 5.56
CA ASN A 103 7.31 -10.21 5.28
C ASN A 103 6.22 -9.30 4.69
N VAL A 104 4.97 -9.75 4.65
CA VAL A 104 3.84 -8.99 4.12
C VAL A 104 2.98 -8.46 5.26
N HIS A 105 3.05 -7.15 5.48
CA HIS A 105 2.30 -6.46 6.51
C HIS A 105 1.15 -5.65 5.89
N ILE A 106 -0.07 -5.97 6.33
CA ILE A 106 -1.31 -5.27 5.99
C ILE A 106 -2.06 -5.10 7.31
N LEU A 107 -2.58 -3.89 7.56
CA LEU A 107 -3.36 -3.58 8.76
C LEU A 107 -4.52 -4.55 8.94
N ASP A 108 -4.73 -5.04 10.17
CA ASP A 108 -5.91 -5.87 10.49
C ASP A 108 -7.11 -5.00 10.89
N GLY A 109 -7.96 -4.68 9.90
CA GLY A 109 -9.21 -3.96 10.13
C GLY A 109 -10.25 -4.71 10.98
N ASN A 110 -10.00 -5.96 11.37
CA ASN A 110 -10.86 -6.73 12.28
C ASN A 110 -10.20 -7.01 13.63
N ALA A 111 -9.07 -6.36 13.95
CA ALA A 111 -8.42 -6.48 15.25
C ALA A 111 -9.37 -6.08 16.39
N ALA A 112 -9.28 -6.80 17.52
CA ALA A 112 -10.12 -6.54 18.69
C ALA A 112 -9.86 -5.15 19.30
N ASP A 113 -8.61 -4.67 19.21
CA ASP A 113 -8.22 -3.31 19.58
C ASP A 113 -7.52 -2.66 18.38
N LEU A 114 -8.28 -1.82 17.68
CA LEU A 114 -7.80 -1.11 16.48
C LEU A 114 -6.70 -0.09 16.79
N ILE A 115 -6.70 0.50 17.99
CA ILE A 115 -5.66 1.47 18.38
C ILE A 115 -4.36 0.72 18.67
N HIS A 116 -4.44 -0.42 19.34
CA HIS A 116 -3.30 -1.31 19.52
C HIS A 116 -2.73 -1.75 18.17
N GLU A 117 -3.57 -2.21 17.24
CA GLU A 117 -3.15 -2.58 15.87
C GLU A 117 -2.37 -1.47 15.17
N CYS A 118 -2.89 -0.23 15.19
CA CYS A 118 -2.18 0.92 14.60
C CYS A 118 -0.80 1.16 15.24
N ASN A 119 -0.70 1.02 16.57
CA ASN A 119 0.56 1.22 17.29
C ASN A 119 1.57 0.10 17.02
N GLU A 120 1.12 -1.15 16.92
CA GLU A 120 1.96 -2.28 16.54
C GLU A 120 2.44 -2.16 15.10
N TYR A 121 1.60 -1.67 14.18
CA TYR A 121 1.99 -1.43 12.79
C TYR A 121 3.11 -0.39 12.67
N GLU A 122 3.01 0.70 13.43
CA GLU A 122 4.07 1.72 13.53
C GLU A 122 5.36 1.16 14.15
N ARG A 123 5.25 0.26 15.12
CA ARG A 123 6.41 -0.43 15.70
C ARG A 123 7.05 -1.38 14.70
N ALA A 124 6.26 -2.17 13.98
CA ALA A 124 6.76 -3.09 12.96
C ALA A 124 7.53 -2.36 11.85
N ILE A 125 7.06 -1.17 11.42
CA ILE A 125 7.80 -0.34 10.46
C ILE A 125 9.17 0.08 11.03
N LYS A 126 9.22 0.50 12.30
CA LYS A 126 10.47 0.90 12.97
C LYS A 126 11.42 -0.28 13.17
N ASP A 127 10.91 -1.42 13.59
CA ASP A 127 11.68 -2.64 13.82
C ASP A 127 12.26 -3.19 12.51
N ALA A 128 11.56 -2.98 11.38
CA ALA A 128 12.08 -3.26 10.04
C ALA A 128 13.16 -2.26 9.56
N GLY A 129 13.45 -1.21 10.33
CA GLY A 129 14.47 -0.20 10.02
C GLY A 129 13.95 1.02 9.23
N GLY A 130 12.63 1.19 9.16
CA GLY A 130 11.96 2.26 8.41
C GLY A 130 11.83 1.97 6.92
N VAL A 131 10.84 2.62 6.28
CA VAL A 131 10.52 2.42 4.85
C VAL A 131 11.59 3.03 3.94
N GLU A 132 12.15 2.24 3.01
CA GLU A 132 13.12 2.70 2.02
C GLU A 132 12.46 3.44 0.85
N LEU A 133 11.29 2.97 0.43
CA LEU A 133 10.50 3.56 -0.65
C LEU A 133 9.02 3.35 -0.35
N PHE A 134 8.23 4.42 -0.30
CA PHE A 134 6.78 4.37 -0.15
C PHE A 134 6.10 4.78 -1.46
N VAL A 135 5.51 3.81 -2.15
CA VAL A 135 4.75 4.09 -3.38
C VAL A 135 3.31 4.45 -3.00
N GLY A 136 2.81 5.57 -3.54
CA GLY A 136 1.46 6.05 -3.27
C GLY A 136 0.69 6.43 -4.54
N GLY A 137 -0.63 6.45 -4.41
CA GLY A 137 -1.51 7.15 -5.35
C GLY A 137 -2.10 8.41 -4.69
N ILE A 138 -2.64 9.30 -5.52
CA ILE A 138 -3.40 10.47 -5.05
C ILE A 138 -4.86 10.37 -5.47
N GLY A 139 -5.76 10.70 -4.56
CA GLY A 139 -7.19 10.87 -4.84
C GLY A 139 -7.48 12.17 -5.61
N PRO A 140 -8.68 12.32 -6.19
CA PRO A 140 -9.09 13.52 -6.91
C PRO A 140 -9.16 14.79 -6.03
N ASP A 141 -9.29 14.62 -4.72
CA ASP A 141 -9.27 15.67 -3.69
C ASP A 141 -7.85 15.90 -3.10
N GLY A 142 -6.84 15.19 -3.61
CA GLY A 142 -5.45 15.25 -3.17
C GLY A 142 -5.09 14.34 -1.99
N HIS A 143 -5.98 13.46 -1.52
CA HIS A 143 -5.65 12.54 -0.43
C HIS A 143 -4.58 11.51 -0.83
N ILE A 144 -3.81 11.04 0.15
CA ILE A 144 -2.91 9.87 0.06
C ILE A 144 -3.38 8.86 1.09
N ALA A 145 -3.52 7.58 0.70
CA ALA A 145 -4.20 6.57 1.53
C ALA A 145 -5.61 7.07 1.90
N PHE A 146 -6.08 6.85 3.14
CA PHE A 146 -7.30 7.49 3.65
C PHE A 146 -7.02 8.80 4.42
N ASN A 147 -5.91 9.50 4.15
CA ASN A 147 -5.64 10.83 4.71
C ASN A 147 -6.40 11.92 3.95
N GLU A 148 -7.71 11.93 4.14
CA GLU A 148 -8.65 12.88 3.53
C GLU A 148 -8.40 14.34 3.98
N PRO A 149 -8.91 15.34 3.22
CA PRO A 149 -8.81 16.75 3.57
C PRO A 149 -9.17 17.04 5.04
N GLY A 150 -8.33 17.84 5.71
CA GLY A 150 -8.43 18.12 7.15
C GLY A 150 -7.61 17.17 8.04
N SER A 151 -6.99 16.13 7.47
CA SER A 151 -6.02 15.31 8.19
C SER A 151 -4.78 16.11 8.61
N SER A 152 -4.26 15.84 9.81
CA SER A 152 -3.01 16.46 10.29
C SER A 152 -1.83 16.05 9.40
N LEU A 153 -0.98 17.03 9.05
CA LEU A 153 0.25 16.81 8.26
C LEU A 153 1.31 15.99 9.00
N VAL A 154 1.17 15.84 10.33
CA VAL A 154 2.04 15.00 11.17
C VAL A 154 1.28 13.82 11.78
N SER A 155 0.16 13.43 11.14
CA SER A 155 -0.63 12.27 11.58
C SER A 155 0.17 10.97 11.54
N ARG A 156 -0.19 10.03 12.42
CA ARG A 156 0.31 8.65 12.48
C ARG A 156 -0.76 7.67 12.03
N THR A 157 -0.40 6.38 11.97
CA THR A 157 -1.34 5.29 11.71
C THR A 157 -2.52 5.36 12.68
N ARG A 158 -3.76 5.33 12.16
CA ARG A 158 -4.97 5.54 12.96
C ARG A 158 -6.22 4.97 12.29
N VAL A 159 -7.28 4.85 13.09
CA VAL A 159 -8.65 4.68 12.59
C VAL A 159 -9.12 6.00 11.96
N LYS A 160 -9.73 5.91 10.78
CA LYS A 160 -10.30 7.04 10.06
C LYS A 160 -11.72 6.71 9.61
N THR A 161 -12.66 7.59 9.93
CA THR A 161 -14.00 7.59 9.32
C THR A 161 -13.89 8.10 7.90
N LEU A 162 -14.44 7.37 6.94
CA LEU A 162 -14.41 7.73 5.53
C LEU A 162 -15.41 8.87 5.26
N ALA A 163 -15.02 9.82 4.41
CA ALA A 163 -15.91 10.85 3.92
C ALA A 163 -16.99 10.24 3.00
N GLN A 164 -18.10 10.96 2.88
CA GLN A 164 -19.22 10.54 2.02
C GLN A 164 -18.79 10.37 0.56
N ASP A 165 -17.91 11.26 0.05
CA ASP A 165 -17.41 11.20 -1.32
C ASP A 165 -16.57 9.94 -1.56
N THR A 166 -15.76 9.53 -0.58
CA THR A 166 -14.98 8.28 -0.61
C THR A 166 -15.90 7.06 -0.63
N ILE A 167 -16.96 7.06 0.18
CA ILE A 167 -17.97 6.00 0.19
C ILE A 167 -18.66 5.89 -1.18
N ILE A 168 -19.05 7.02 -1.77
CA ILE A 168 -19.67 7.07 -3.10
C ILE A 168 -18.72 6.57 -4.18
N ALA A 169 -17.45 7.00 -4.15
CA ALA A 169 -16.44 6.59 -5.11
C ALA A 169 -16.14 5.08 -5.04
N ASN A 170 -16.13 4.51 -3.83
CA ASN A 170 -15.82 3.11 -3.60
C ASN A 170 -17.03 2.18 -3.81
N ALA A 171 -18.26 2.69 -3.79
CA ALA A 171 -19.48 1.90 -4.02
C ALA A 171 -19.44 1.09 -5.33
N ARG A 172 -18.72 1.56 -6.36
CA ARG A 172 -18.51 0.83 -7.62
C ARG A 172 -17.91 -0.57 -7.44
N PHE A 173 -17.18 -0.80 -6.34
CA PHE A 173 -16.60 -2.10 -5.97
C PHE A 173 -17.57 -2.96 -5.15
N PHE A 174 -18.60 -2.36 -4.56
CA PHE A 174 -19.57 -3.02 -3.68
C PHE A 174 -20.97 -3.06 -4.33
N ASP A 175 -21.05 -3.56 -5.57
CA ASP A 175 -22.30 -3.67 -6.35
C ASP A 175 -23.05 -2.33 -6.55
N ASN A 176 -22.34 -1.20 -6.50
CA ASN A 176 -22.92 0.16 -6.49
C ASN A 176 -23.85 0.43 -5.29
N ASP A 177 -23.70 -0.32 -4.18
CA ASP A 177 -24.46 -0.11 -2.95
C ASP A 177 -23.58 0.53 -1.86
N ILE A 178 -23.83 1.82 -1.58
CA ILE A 178 -23.13 2.58 -0.54
C ILE A 178 -23.24 1.95 0.85
N LYS A 179 -24.30 1.17 1.14
CA LYS A 179 -24.50 0.55 2.46
C LYS A 179 -23.58 -0.62 2.71
N LYS A 180 -23.01 -1.20 1.64
CA LYS A 180 -22.03 -2.29 1.72
C LYS A 180 -20.61 -1.77 1.88
N VAL A 181 -20.38 -0.48 1.65
CA VAL A 181 -19.05 0.13 1.80
C VAL A 181 -18.77 0.34 3.29
N PRO A 182 -17.63 -0.14 3.81
CA PRO A 182 -17.23 0.14 5.19
C PRO A 182 -17.15 1.65 5.46
N THR A 183 -17.58 2.08 6.64
CA THR A 183 -17.61 3.51 7.01
C THR A 183 -16.33 4.00 7.67
N SER A 184 -15.40 3.09 7.95
CA SER A 184 -14.10 3.40 8.53
C SER A 184 -13.01 2.47 8.01
N ALA A 185 -11.77 2.95 8.11
CA ALA A 185 -10.56 2.23 7.69
C ALA A 185 -9.44 2.47 8.70
N LEU A 186 -8.49 1.55 8.75
CA LEU A 186 -7.17 1.80 9.32
C LEU A 186 -6.29 2.36 8.20
N THR A 187 -5.48 3.37 8.51
CA THR A 187 -4.62 4.00 7.51
C THR A 187 -3.34 4.53 8.14
N VAL A 188 -2.22 4.40 7.43
CA VAL A 188 -0.97 5.09 7.77
C VAL A 188 -1.17 6.61 7.75
N GLY A 189 -0.46 7.32 8.61
CA GLY A 189 -0.55 8.77 8.66
C GLY A 189 0.32 9.46 7.61
N VAL A 190 0.09 10.76 7.41
CA VAL A 190 0.95 11.60 6.56
C VAL A 190 2.38 11.61 7.09
N GLY A 191 2.56 11.70 8.41
CA GLY A 191 3.86 11.60 9.06
C GLY A 191 4.50 10.22 8.86
N THR A 192 3.71 9.14 8.89
CA THR A 192 4.19 7.78 8.64
C THR A 192 4.74 7.62 7.21
N VAL A 193 4.05 8.18 6.21
CA VAL A 193 4.53 8.18 4.82
C VAL A 193 5.77 9.06 4.67
N MET A 194 5.78 10.23 5.31
CA MET A 194 6.91 11.18 5.26
C MET A 194 8.16 10.71 6.01
N ASP A 195 8.05 9.73 6.91
CA ASP A 195 9.19 9.07 7.57
C ASP A 195 9.97 8.17 6.61
N ALA A 196 9.42 7.84 5.43
CA ALA A 196 10.10 7.05 4.42
C ALA A 196 11.34 7.78 3.88
N ARG A 197 12.37 7.01 3.49
CA ARG A 197 13.56 7.56 2.83
C ARG A 197 13.26 8.09 1.44
N GLU A 198 12.20 7.58 0.81
CA GLU A 198 11.68 8.00 -0.49
C GLU A 198 10.18 7.75 -0.65
#